data_AF-A0A972ZUK6-F1
#
_entry.id   AF-A0A972ZUK6-F1
#
_cell.length_a   1.000
_cell.length_b   1.000
_cell.length_c   1.000
_cell.angle_alpha   90.00
_cell.angle_beta   90.00
_cell.angle_gamma   90.00
#
_symmetry.space_group_name_H-M   'P 1'
#
loop_
_entity.id
_entity.type
_entity.pdbx_description
1 polymer ?
#
loop_
_entity_poly.entity_id
_entity_poly.type
_entity_poly.pdbx_seq_one_letter_code
_entity_poly.pdbx_strand_id
1 'polypeptide(L)'
;MYTQNEKLIPVYIEDEMKNSYLTYAMSVIVGRALPDIRDGLKPVHRRILYAMMDLGLEHTKSYKKSARIVGECLGKYHPHGDTAVYDSLVRMVQKFSLRYPLIDGQGNFGSVDGDTAAAMRYTEARMDAIADELLDDIDKDTVDFVPNFDESLEEPSVLPARLPNLLVNGSSGIAVGMATNIPPHNLSEIVDAIVKVIADPDVSIKDLMKIVKGPDFPTGGIICGRDGIK
;
A
#
# COMPACT_ATOMS: atom_id res chain seq x y z
N MET A 1 34.91 -8.24 35.70
CA MET A 1 35.43 -6.97 36.26
C MET A 1 35.06 -5.89 35.28
N TYR A 2 34.08 -5.07 35.62
CA TYR A 2 33.74 -3.88 34.82
C TYR A 2 34.90 -2.88 34.94
N THR A 3 35.37 -2.35 33.81
CA THR A 3 36.41 -1.32 33.76
C THR A 3 35.93 -0.04 34.45
N GLN A 4 36.78 0.59 35.27
CA GLN A 4 36.47 1.71 36.18
C GLN A 4 35.82 2.98 35.55
N ASN A 5 35.56 3.01 34.25
CA ASN A 5 35.01 4.14 33.50
C ASN A 5 33.70 3.85 32.73
N GLU A 6 33.02 2.73 32.98
CA GLU A 6 31.69 2.50 32.39
C GLU A 6 30.63 3.33 33.10
N LYS A 7 30.06 4.31 32.39
CA LYS A 7 28.92 5.10 32.86
C LYS A 7 27.65 4.26 32.77
N LEU A 8 27.36 3.48 33.81
CA LEU A 8 26.12 2.72 33.94
C LEU A 8 24.97 3.66 34.29
N ILE A 9 23.97 3.75 33.41
CA ILE A 9 22.74 4.50 33.65
C ILE A 9 21.68 3.47 34.09
N PRO A 10 21.27 3.45 35.37
CA PRO A 10 20.20 2.56 35.81
C PRO A 10 18.88 3.01 35.17
N VAL A 11 18.10 2.06 34.65
CA VAL A 11 16.79 2.29 34.04
C VAL A 11 15.76 1.43 34.76
N TYR A 12 14.61 2.02 35.11
CA TYR A 12 13.50 1.27 35.68
C TYR A 12 12.86 0.39 34.60
N ILE A 13 12.66 -0.89 34.92
CA ILE A 13 12.09 -1.86 33.96
C ILE A 13 10.71 -1.43 33.47
N GLU A 14 9.88 -0.84 34.33
CA GLU A 14 8.54 -0.36 33.98
C GLU A 14 8.58 0.75 32.94
N ASP A 15 9.50 1.72 33.12
CA ASP A 15 9.70 2.83 32.17
C ASP A 15 10.26 2.32 30.84
N GLU A 16 11.25 1.43 30.89
CA GLU A 16 11.85 0.86 29.68
C GLU A 16 10.84 0.03 28.88
N MET A 17 10.08 -0.84 29.56
CA MET A 17 9.03 -1.63 28.91
C MET A 17 7.97 -0.74 28.28
N LYS A 18 7.51 0.30 28.98
CA LYS A 18 6.52 1.23 28.44
C LYS A 18 7.04 1.97 27.22
N ASN A 19 8.25 2.52 27.28
CA ASN A 19 8.84 3.29 26.18
C ASN A 19 9.12 2.43 24.95
N SER A 20 9.75 1.26 25.15
CA SER A 20 10.05 0.32 24.08
C SER A 20 8.77 -0.22 23.42
N TYR A 21 7.76 -0.57 24.23
CA TYR A 21 6.48 -1.04 23.70
C TYR A 21 5.74 0.05 22.91
N LEU A 22 5.66 1.28 23.44
CA LEU A 22 4.99 2.39 22.75
C LEU A 22 5.70 2.76 21.44
N THR A 23 7.02 2.78 21.43
CA THR A 23 7.82 3.08 20.23
C THR A 23 7.57 2.04 19.14
N TYR A 24 7.60 0.76 19.51
CA TYR A 24 7.28 -0.33 18.58
C TYR A 24 5.83 -0.26 18.09
N ALA A 25 4.87 -0.06 18.99
CA ALA A 25 3.44 0.02 18.64
C ALA A 25 3.16 1.15 17.65
N MET A 26 3.70 2.34 17.91
CA MET A 26 3.55 3.50 17.01
C MET A 26 4.19 3.25 15.65
N SER A 27 5.40 2.66 15.62
CA SER A 27 6.08 2.29 14.37
C SER A 27 5.25 1.31 13.54
N VAL A 28 4.61 0.31 14.16
CA VAL A 28 3.75 -0.65 13.45
C VAL A 28 2.45 -0.01 12.95
N ILE A 29 1.80 0.83 13.76
CA ILE A 29 0.53 1.47 13.40
C ILE A 29 0.73 2.41 12.20
N VAL A 30 1.69 3.33 12.29
CA VAL A 30 1.90 4.39 11.30
C VAL A 30 2.77 3.93 10.14
N GLY A 31 3.84 3.18 10.41
CA GLY A 31 4.86 2.86 9.42
C GLY A 31 4.70 1.52 8.72
N ARG A 32 3.65 0.74 9.01
CA ARG A 32 3.54 -0.63 8.46
C ARG A 32 2.13 -1.11 8.18
N ALA A 33 1.28 -1.16 9.20
CA ALA A 33 0.10 -2.02 9.18
C ALA A 33 -1.11 -1.39 8.48
N LEU A 34 -1.31 -0.09 8.66
CA LEU A 34 -2.48 0.64 8.17
C LEU A 34 -2.13 1.45 6.90
N PRO A 35 -3.04 1.54 5.92
CA PRO A 35 -2.86 2.43 4.77
C PRO A 35 -3.06 3.89 5.16
N ASP A 36 -2.51 4.81 4.38
CA ASP A 36 -2.90 6.22 4.44
C ASP A 36 -4.27 6.40 3.74
N ILE A 37 -5.14 7.25 4.29
CA ILE A 37 -6.47 7.48 3.71
C ILE A 37 -6.42 8.17 2.35
N ARG A 38 -5.39 8.99 2.11
CA ARG A 38 -5.27 9.85 0.91
C ARG A 38 -4.97 9.04 -0.35
N ASP A 39 -4.09 8.04 -0.25
CA ASP A 39 -3.69 7.21 -1.39
C ASP A 39 -4.09 5.73 -1.26
N GLY A 40 -4.59 5.31 -0.09
CA GLY A 40 -4.97 3.93 0.18
C GLY A 40 -3.79 2.95 0.26
N LEU A 41 -2.55 3.43 0.32
CA LEU A 41 -1.35 2.61 0.28
C LEU A 41 -0.68 2.48 1.65
N LYS A 42 -0.09 1.31 1.88
CA LYS A 42 0.89 1.10 2.95
C LYS A 42 2.26 1.55 2.46
N PRO A 43 3.21 1.86 3.37
CA PRO A 43 4.55 2.33 2.97
C PRO A 43 5.27 1.42 1.99
N VAL A 44 5.18 0.09 2.13
CA VAL A 44 5.80 -0.86 1.19
C VAL A 44 5.22 -0.75 -0.23
N HIS A 45 3.90 -0.58 -0.39
CA HIS A 45 3.28 -0.46 -1.70
C HIS A 45 3.68 0.85 -2.37
N ARG A 46 3.66 1.96 -1.62
CA ARG A 46 4.07 3.29 -2.07
C ARG A 46 5.52 3.29 -2.58
N ARG A 47 6.43 2.73 -1.79
CA ARG A 47 7.85 2.64 -2.13
C ARG A 47 8.13 1.75 -3.33
N ILE A 48 7.36 0.67 -3.52
CA ILE A 48 7.46 -0.16 -4.74
C ILE A 48 7.05 0.65 -5.97
N LEU A 49 5.90 1.33 -5.95
CA LEU A 49 5.43 2.14 -7.08
C LEU A 49 6.40 3.28 -7.39
N TYR A 50 6.88 3.99 -6.35
CA TYR A 50 7.86 5.06 -6.51
C TYR A 50 9.20 4.56 -7.06
N ALA A 51 9.72 3.43 -6.56
CA ALA A 51 10.93 2.81 -7.12
C ALA A 51 10.75 2.36 -8.58
N MET A 52 9.56 1.89 -8.95
CA MET A 52 9.26 1.53 -10.34
C MET A 52 9.19 2.76 -11.24
N MET A 53 8.66 3.88 -10.76
CA MET A 53 8.67 5.15 -11.47
C MET A 53 10.10 5.67 -11.68
N ASP A 54 10.94 5.65 -10.64
CA ASP A 54 12.35 6.05 -10.72
C ASP A 54 13.16 5.19 -11.71
N LEU A 55 12.82 3.91 -11.82
CA LEU A 55 13.41 3.00 -12.81
C LEU A 55 12.86 3.21 -14.23
N GLY A 56 11.89 4.11 -14.41
CA GLY A 56 11.20 4.37 -15.67
C GLY A 56 10.40 3.17 -16.16
N LEU A 57 9.68 2.48 -15.27
CA LEU A 57 8.89 1.28 -15.58
C LEU A 57 7.40 1.57 -15.79
N GLU A 58 7.10 2.65 -16.51
CA GLU A 58 5.74 2.98 -16.96
C GLU A 58 5.10 1.81 -17.74
N HIS A 59 3.77 1.82 -17.83
CA HIS A 59 3.00 0.78 -18.52
C HIS A 59 3.38 0.62 -20.01
N THR A 60 3.95 1.64 -20.64
CA THR A 60 4.38 1.60 -22.05
C THR A 60 5.73 0.91 -22.26
N LYS A 61 6.49 0.67 -21.19
CA LYS A 61 7.88 0.19 -21.27
C LYS A 61 7.96 -1.34 -21.22
N SER A 62 9.14 -1.87 -21.56
CA SER A 62 9.44 -3.30 -21.44
C SER A 62 9.43 -3.73 -19.97
N TYR A 63 8.94 -4.94 -19.68
CA TYR A 63 9.09 -5.55 -18.37
C TYR A 63 10.57 -5.62 -17.94
N LYS A 64 10.81 -5.55 -16.62
CA LYS A 64 12.12 -5.80 -16.02
C LYS A 64 12.02 -6.87 -14.94
N LYS A 65 13.12 -7.57 -14.70
CA LYS A 65 13.22 -8.59 -13.65
C LYS A 65 12.75 -8.03 -12.32
N SER A 66 11.87 -8.76 -11.64
CA SER A 66 11.34 -8.38 -10.32
C SER A 66 12.47 -8.20 -9.31
N ALA A 67 13.55 -8.99 -9.40
CA ALA A 67 14.74 -8.84 -8.58
C ALA A 67 15.38 -7.44 -8.67
N ARG A 68 15.31 -6.78 -9.84
CA ARG A 68 15.81 -5.41 -10.00
C ARG A 68 14.91 -4.39 -9.27
N ILE A 69 13.60 -4.54 -9.39
CA ILE A 69 12.62 -3.66 -8.74
C ILE A 69 12.72 -3.78 -7.21
N VAL A 70 12.81 -5.02 -6.71
CA VAL A 70 12.99 -5.30 -5.28
C VAL A 70 14.31 -4.72 -4.79
N GLY A 71 15.41 -4.94 -5.50
CA GLY A 71 16.72 -4.39 -5.14
C GLY A 71 16.74 -2.86 -5.07
N GLU A 72 16.09 -2.19 -6.02
CA GLU A 72 15.97 -0.73 -6.03
C GLU A 72 15.17 -0.21 -4.82
N CYS A 73 14.01 -0.81 -4.57
CA CYS A 73 13.15 -0.44 -3.45
C CYS A 73 13.86 -0.64 -2.10
N LEU A 74 14.58 -1.76 -1.93
CA LEU A 74 15.35 -2.04 -0.73
C LEU A 74 16.50 -1.06 -0.52
N GLY A 75 17.28 -0.83 -1.58
CA GLY A 75 18.49 -0.03 -1.52
C GLY A 75 18.21 1.45 -1.22
N LYS A 76 17.07 1.98 -1.69
CA LYS A 76 16.76 3.40 -1.58
C LYS A 76 15.70 3.74 -0.53
N TYR A 77 14.66 2.91 -0.38
CA TYR A 77 13.44 3.33 0.29
C TYR A 77 12.97 2.40 1.41
N HIS A 78 13.20 1.09 1.32
CA HIS A 78 12.59 0.10 2.21
C HIS A 78 13.64 -0.77 2.94
N PRO A 79 14.13 -0.37 4.13
CA PRO A 79 15.21 -1.05 4.84
C PRO A 79 14.74 -2.32 5.59
N HIS A 80 14.03 -3.21 4.90
CA HIS A 80 13.47 -4.45 5.43
C HIS A 80 13.80 -5.65 4.52
N GLY A 81 13.22 -6.82 4.77
CA GLY A 81 13.52 -8.02 4.00
C GLY A 81 13.01 -7.94 2.55
N ASP A 82 13.79 -8.50 1.63
CA ASP A 82 13.45 -8.64 0.21
C ASP A 82 12.16 -9.42 -0.03
N THR A 83 11.94 -10.48 0.73
CA THR A 83 10.71 -11.28 0.68
C THR A 83 9.46 -10.43 0.89
N ALA A 84 9.46 -9.51 1.86
CA ALA A 84 8.30 -8.68 2.16
C ALA A 84 7.96 -7.72 1.00
N VAL A 85 8.99 -7.17 0.34
CA VAL A 85 8.83 -6.32 -0.84
C VAL A 85 8.34 -7.15 -2.03
N TYR A 86 8.94 -8.31 -2.26
CA TYR A 86 8.54 -9.18 -3.39
C TYR A 86 7.12 -9.72 -3.24
N ASP A 87 6.73 -10.19 -2.06
CA ASP A 87 5.37 -10.67 -1.79
C ASP A 87 4.33 -9.55 -1.97
N SER A 88 4.69 -8.32 -1.55
CA SER A 88 3.84 -7.14 -1.77
C SER A 88 3.70 -6.82 -3.26
N LEU A 89 4.79 -6.90 -4.03
CA LEU A 89 4.78 -6.72 -5.49
C LEU A 89 3.93 -7.79 -6.16
N VAL A 90 4.09 -9.06 -5.78
CA VAL A 90 3.31 -10.19 -6.31
C VAL A 90 1.81 -9.96 -6.08
N ARG A 91 1.42 -9.54 -4.87
CA ARG A 91 0.02 -9.26 -4.57
C ARG A 91 -0.56 -8.13 -5.43
N MET A 92 0.26 -7.12 -5.77
CA MET A 92 -0.15 -6.02 -6.65
C MET A 92 -0.33 -6.40 -8.12
N VAL A 93 0.16 -7.59 -8.53
CA VAL A 93 -0.04 -8.19 -9.87
C VAL A 93 -1.28 -9.09 -9.91
N GLN A 94 -1.62 -9.75 -8.81
CA GLN A 94 -2.64 -10.79 -8.77
C GLN A 94 -4.07 -10.23 -8.94
N LYS A 95 -4.67 -10.50 -10.10
CA LYS A 95 -6.07 -10.14 -10.46
C LYS A 95 -7.13 -10.73 -9.53
N PHE A 96 -6.82 -11.81 -8.83
CA PHE A 96 -7.70 -12.41 -7.83
C PHE A 96 -7.52 -11.80 -6.43
N SER A 97 -6.43 -11.07 -6.18
CA SER A 97 -6.20 -10.39 -4.90
C SER A 97 -6.64 -8.93 -4.91
N LEU A 98 -6.43 -8.20 -6.02
CA LEU A 98 -6.81 -6.79 -6.16
C LEU A 98 -7.88 -6.63 -7.21
N ARG A 99 -8.84 -5.73 -6.96
CA ARG A 99 -9.91 -5.42 -7.90
C ARG A 99 -9.39 -4.69 -9.14
N TYR A 100 -8.40 -3.83 -8.95
CA TYR A 100 -7.63 -3.13 -9.98
C TYR A 100 -6.13 -3.28 -9.66
N PRO A 101 -5.44 -4.28 -10.26
CA PRO A 101 -4.00 -4.45 -10.12
C PRO A 101 -3.24 -3.17 -10.47
N LEU A 102 -2.16 -2.89 -9.73
CA LEU A 102 -1.32 -1.71 -9.93
C LEU A 102 -0.04 -2.04 -10.70
N ILE A 103 0.28 -3.33 -10.84
CA ILE A 103 1.48 -3.82 -11.50
C ILE A 103 1.08 -4.86 -12.53
N ASP A 104 1.63 -4.74 -13.73
CA ASP A 104 1.52 -5.71 -14.80
C ASP A 104 2.75 -6.64 -14.76
N GLY A 105 2.49 -7.94 -14.61
CA GLY A 105 3.52 -8.96 -14.39
C GLY A 105 3.57 -10.01 -15.50
N GLN A 106 4.79 -10.39 -15.90
CA GLN A 106 5.08 -11.47 -16.82
C GLN A 106 5.77 -12.64 -16.10
N GLY A 107 5.19 -13.83 -16.22
CA GLY A 107 5.66 -15.06 -15.58
C GLY A 107 4.66 -15.65 -14.58
N ASN A 108 5.10 -16.56 -13.71
CA ASN A 108 4.24 -17.17 -12.70
C ASN A 108 4.19 -16.31 -11.43
N PHE A 109 3.06 -15.64 -11.20
CA PHE A 109 2.76 -14.83 -10.01
C PHE A 109 1.81 -15.54 -9.03
N GLY A 110 1.71 -16.87 -9.10
CA GLY A 110 0.84 -17.68 -8.24
C GLY A 110 -0.57 -17.82 -8.78
N SER A 111 -1.40 -18.60 -8.07
CA SER A 111 -2.74 -18.98 -8.50
C SER A 111 -3.77 -18.85 -7.36
N VAL A 112 -5.06 -18.95 -7.70
CA VAL A 112 -6.16 -18.99 -6.72
C VAL A 112 -6.11 -20.26 -5.87
N ASP A 113 -5.49 -21.33 -6.37
CA ASP A 113 -5.37 -22.62 -5.69
C ASP A 113 -4.32 -22.62 -4.57
N GLY A 114 -3.64 -21.49 -4.35
CA GLY A 114 -2.64 -21.31 -3.30
C GLY A 114 -1.20 -21.56 -3.75
N ASP A 115 -0.96 -21.73 -5.06
CA ASP A 115 0.39 -21.81 -5.59
C ASP A 115 1.13 -20.49 -5.37
N THR A 116 2.34 -20.58 -4.82
CA THR A 116 3.20 -19.42 -4.62
C THR A 116 3.77 -18.92 -5.95
N ALA A 117 4.11 -17.63 -5.99
CA ALA A 117 4.80 -17.05 -7.15
C ALA A 117 6.18 -17.70 -7.35
N ALA A 118 6.63 -17.77 -8.60
CA ALA A 118 8.00 -18.15 -8.89
C ALA A 118 8.98 -17.15 -8.26
N ALA A 119 10.23 -17.56 -8.04
CA ALA A 119 11.26 -16.68 -7.49
C ALA A 119 11.46 -15.42 -8.36
N MET A 120 11.77 -14.28 -7.73
CA MET A 120 11.93 -12.96 -8.37
C MET A 120 12.96 -12.88 -9.52
N ARG A 121 13.81 -13.91 -9.68
CA ARG A 121 14.73 -14.05 -10.81
C ARG A 121 14.05 -14.51 -12.10
N TYR A 122 12.87 -15.12 -12.02
CA TYR A 122 12.10 -15.63 -13.16
C TYR A 122 10.99 -14.68 -13.59
N THR A 123 10.38 -13.96 -12.65
CA THR A 123 9.30 -13.02 -12.93
C THR A 123 9.83 -11.67 -13.39
N GLU A 124 9.02 -11.00 -14.19
CA GLU A 124 9.25 -9.63 -14.65
C GLU A 124 7.99 -8.79 -14.41
N ALA A 125 8.17 -7.49 -14.19
CA ALA A 125 7.07 -6.58 -13.92
C ALA A 125 7.33 -5.17 -14.49
N ARG A 126 6.25 -4.42 -14.67
CA ARG A 126 6.16 -2.98 -14.95
C ARG A 126 4.87 -2.43 -14.33
N MET A 127 4.69 -1.12 -14.28
CA MET A 127 3.45 -0.54 -13.75
C MET A 127 2.27 -0.87 -14.68
N ASP A 128 1.09 -1.11 -14.13
CA ASP A 128 -0.14 -1.16 -14.91
C ASP A 128 -0.58 0.28 -15.23
N ALA A 129 -1.34 0.49 -16.30
CA ALA A 129 -1.76 1.82 -16.74
C ALA A 129 -2.54 2.60 -15.67
N ILE A 130 -3.30 1.89 -14.81
CA ILE A 130 -4.05 2.54 -13.72
C ILE A 130 -3.14 3.08 -12.61
N ALA A 131 -1.93 2.55 -12.46
CA ALA A 131 -1.00 3.04 -11.44
C ALA A 131 -0.42 4.41 -11.79
N ASP A 132 -0.44 4.81 -13.07
CA ASP A 132 -0.04 6.15 -13.47
C ASP A 132 -0.96 7.19 -12.84
N GLU A 133 -2.27 6.93 -12.68
CA GLU A 133 -3.22 7.82 -11.98
C GLU A 133 -2.90 8.00 -10.49
N LEU A 134 -2.04 7.14 -9.92
CA LEU A 134 -1.55 7.33 -8.55
C LEU A 134 -0.33 8.25 -8.49
N LEU A 135 0.52 8.21 -9.52
CA LEU A 135 1.83 8.88 -9.56
C LEU A 135 1.83 10.17 -10.38
N ASP A 136 0.79 10.41 -11.17
CA ASP A 136 0.67 11.58 -12.03
C ASP A 136 0.90 12.89 -11.26
N ASP A 137 1.64 13.80 -11.87
CA ASP A 137 2.03 15.11 -11.33
C ASP A 137 2.91 15.10 -10.06
N ILE A 138 3.47 13.96 -9.64
CA ILE A 138 4.33 13.88 -8.44
C ILE A 138 5.59 14.78 -8.50
N ASP A 139 6.07 15.11 -9.70
CA ASP A 139 7.21 15.99 -9.96
C ASP A 139 6.87 17.49 -9.91
N LYS A 140 5.60 17.84 -9.70
CA LYS A 140 5.08 19.22 -9.72
C LYS A 140 4.81 19.79 -8.32
N ASP A 141 5.56 19.34 -7.32
CA ASP A 141 5.43 19.81 -5.92
C ASP A 141 4.00 19.63 -5.36
N THR A 142 3.35 18.52 -5.72
CA THR A 142 1.97 18.21 -5.32
C THR A 142 1.87 17.49 -3.98
N VAL A 143 2.98 16.91 -3.50
CA VAL A 143 3.06 16.14 -2.25
C VAL A 143 4.37 16.43 -1.54
N ASP A 144 4.34 16.36 -0.20
CA ASP A 144 5.55 16.49 0.60
C ASP A 144 6.46 15.27 0.44
N PHE A 145 7.75 15.54 0.25
CA PHE A 145 8.82 14.56 0.30
C PHE A 145 9.47 14.56 1.68
N VAL A 146 9.92 13.39 2.12
CA VAL A 146 10.62 13.20 3.39
C VAL A 146 11.95 12.50 3.16
N PRO A 147 12.97 12.74 4.00
CA PRO A 147 14.20 11.99 3.94
C PRO A 147 13.94 10.47 4.03
N ASN A 148 14.66 9.69 3.24
CA ASN A 148 14.65 8.24 3.33
C ASN A 148 15.33 7.76 4.63
N PHE A 149 15.44 6.45 4.80
CA PHE A 149 15.90 5.85 6.06
C PHE A 149 17.36 6.16 6.46
N ASP A 150 18.20 6.58 5.52
CA ASP A 150 19.60 6.99 5.77
C ASP A 150 19.86 8.47 5.45
N GLU A 151 18.78 9.23 5.22
CA GLU A 151 18.79 10.67 4.91
C GLU A 151 19.61 11.05 3.66
N SER A 152 19.94 10.09 2.79
CA SER A 152 20.70 10.33 1.56
C SER A 152 19.84 10.64 0.34
N LEU A 153 18.55 10.27 0.39
CA LEU A 153 17.54 10.46 -0.66
C LEU A 153 16.25 10.96 -0.04
N GLU A 154 15.29 11.31 -0.88
CA GLU A 154 13.93 11.65 -0.47
C GLU A 154 12.91 10.65 -1.03
N GLU A 155 11.83 10.43 -0.30
CA GLU A 155 10.67 9.62 -0.73
C GLU A 155 9.36 10.38 -0.47
N PRO A 156 8.32 10.14 -1.28
CA PRO A 156 7.03 10.81 -1.09
C PRO A 156 6.33 10.31 0.18
N SER A 157 5.83 11.24 1.00
CA SER A 157 5.05 10.90 2.19
C SER A 157 3.72 10.22 1.83
N VAL A 158 3.09 10.67 0.74
CA VAL A 158 1.91 10.11 0.07
C VAL A 158 2.04 10.28 -1.44
N LEU A 159 1.29 9.51 -2.22
CA LEU A 159 1.19 9.75 -3.66
C LEU A 159 0.09 10.78 -3.99
N PRO A 160 0.19 11.49 -5.14
CA PRO A 160 -0.87 12.41 -5.59
C PRO A 160 -2.26 11.77 -5.67
N ALA A 161 -2.32 10.49 -6.06
CA ALA A 161 -3.50 9.63 -5.94
C ALA A 161 -4.82 10.22 -6.51
N ARG A 162 -4.84 10.49 -7.82
CA ARG A 162 -6.08 10.89 -8.52
C ARG A 162 -7.13 9.77 -8.53
N LEU A 163 -6.69 8.52 -8.41
CA LEU A 163 -7.53 7.35 -8.22
C LEU A 163 -7.94 7.21 -6.73
N PRO A 164 -9.24 7.02 -6.40
CA PRO A 164 -9.72 6.77 -5.03
C PRO A 164 -9.40 5.34 -4.54
N ASN A 165 -8.11 5.00 -4.51
CA ASN A 165 -7.56 3.65 -4.41
C ASN A 165 -7.94 2.93 -3.12
N LEU A 166 -8.05 3.63 -1.98
CA LEU A 166 -8.47 3.03 -0.71
C LEU A 166 -9.81 2.29 -0.84
N LEU A 167 -10.79 2.90 -1.51
CA LEU A 167 -12.11 2.32 -1.65
C LEU A 167 -12.18 1.31 -2.80
N VAL A 168 -11.53 1.58 -3.93
CA VAL A 168 -11.63 0.71 -5.11
C VAL A 168 -10.86 -0.59 -4.95
N ASN A 169 -9.71 -0.58 -4.28
CA ASN A 169 -8.91 -1.78 -4.02
C ASN A 169 -9.07 -2.32 -2.58
N GLY A 170 -9.55 -1.51 -1.64
CA GLY A 170 -9.66 -1.90 -0.26
C GLY A 170 -8.29 -2.01 0.43
N SER A 171 -8.31 -2.43 1.70
CA SER A 171 -7.10 -2.70 2.45
C SER A 171 -7.39 -3.57 3.66
N SER A 172 -6.46 -4.46 3.99
CA SER A 172 -6.51 -5.27 5.20
C SER A 172 -5.20 -5.16 5.96
N GLY A 173 -5.27 -5.03 7.28
CA GLY A 173 -4.09 -4.84 8.12
C GLY A 173 -4.37 -5.12 9.58
N ILE A 174 -3.37 -5.70 10.25
CA ILE A 174 -3.40 -5.96 11.68
C ILE A 174 -2.22 -5.18 12.28
N ALA A 175 -2.53 -4.25 13.17
CA ALA A 175 -1.56 -3.42 13.86
C ALA A 175 -1.49 -3.82 15.35
N VAL A 176 -0.85 -3.01 16.17
CA VAL A 176 -0.85 -3.21 17.63
C VAL A 176 -2.13 -2.63 18.22
N GLY A 177 -3.00 -3.51 18.73
CA GLY A 177 -4.26 -3.12 19.40
C GLY A 177 -5.41 -2.73 18.46
N MET A 178 -5.22 -2.79 17.15
CA MET A 178 -6.25 -2.46 16.15
C MET A 178 -6.08 -3.24 14.85
N ALA A 179 -7.12 -3.31 14.05
CA ALA A 179 -7.12 -3.90 12.72
C ALA A 179 -8.02 -3.10 11.77
N THR A 180 -7.74 -3.21 10.47
CA THR A 180 -8.56 -2.65 9.40
C THR A 180 -8.90 -3.73 8.39
N ASN A 181 -10.12 -3.65 7.86
CA ASN A 181 -10.58 -4.49 6.76
C ASN A 181 -11.62 -3.72 5.93
N ILE A 182 -11.17 -3.15 4.81
CA ILE A 182 -11.98 -2.37 3.88
C ILE A 182 -12.10 -3.20 2.60
N PRO A 183 -13.32 -3.58 2.19
CA PRO A 183 -13.52 -4.34 0.96
C PRO A 183 -13.38 -3.44 -0.29
N PRO A 184 -13.02 -4.01 -1.45
CA PRO A 184 -12.95 -3.29 -2.71
C PRO A 184 -14.33 -2.88 -3.23
N HIS A 185 -14.37 -1.82 -4.03
CA HIS A 185 -15.59 -1.26 -4.61
C HIS A 185 -15.42 -0.98 -6.11
N ASN A 186 -16.54 -0.81 -6.80
CA ASN A 186 -16.56 -0.51 -8.22
C ASN A 186 -16.08 0.94 -8.49
N LEU A 187 -15.16 1.13 -9.43
CA LEU A 187 -14.57 2.43 -9.71
C LEU A 187 -15.62 3.46 -10.18
N SER A 188 -16.53 3.05 -11.07
CA SER A 188 -17.57 3.95 -11.57
C SER A 188 -18.51 4.40 -10.45
N GLU A 189 -18.94 3.47 -9.58
CA GLU A 189 -19.82 3.82 -8.44
C GLU A 189 -19.13 4.77 -7.45
N ILE A 190 -17.83 4.57 -7.17
CA ILE A 190 -17.08 5.46 -6.30
C ILE A 190 -16.88 6.85 -6.93
N VAL A 191 -16.56 6.93 -8.22
CA VAL A 191 -16.43 8.21 -8.92
C VAL A 191 -17.77 8.96 -8.95
N ASP A 192 -18.87 8.28 -9.27
CA ASP A 192 -20.21 8.88 -9.26
C ASP A 192 -20.58 9.40 -7.86
N ALA A 193 -20.21 8.67 -6.81
CA ALA A 193 -20.42 9.09 -5.42
C ALA A 193 -19.59 10.32 -5.07
N ILE A 194 -18.31 10.37 -5.48
CA ILE A 194 -17.44 11.54 -5.29
C ILE A 194 -18.04 12.77 -5.99
N VAL A 195 -18.46 12.63 -7.26
CA VAL A 195 -19.11 13.71 -8.02
C VAL A 195 -20.38 14.19 -7.31
N LYS A 196 -21.18 13.26 -6.75
CA LYS A 196 -22.38 13.61 -5.99
C LYS A 196 -22.05 14.40 -4.72
N VAL A 197 -21.02 14.01 -3.97
CA VAL A 197 -20.56 14.75 -2.77
C VAL A 197 -20.04 16.15 -3.14
N ILE A 198 -19.32 16.29 -4.26
CA ILE A 198 -18.84 17.58 -4.75
C ILE A 198 -20.02 18.50 -5.09
N ALA A 199 -21.05 17.96 -5.74
CA ALA A 199 -22.24 18.73 -6.13
C ALA A 199 -23.16 19.07 -4.95
N ASP A 200 -23.16 18.23 -3.90
CA ASP A 200 -24.05 18.32 -2.75
C ASP A 200 -23.30 17.85 -1.48
N PRO A 201 -22.57 18.75 -0.80
CA PRO A 201 -21.75 18.41 0.37
C PRO A 201 -22.55 17.85 1.56
N ASP A 202 -23.85 18.13 1.62
CA ASP A 202 -24.76 17.66 2.68
C ASP A 202 -25.51 16.36 2.29
N VAL A 203 -25.11 15.71 1.19
CA VAL A 203 -25.72 14.47 0.70
C VAL A 203 -25.75 13.41 1.81
N SER A 204 -26.92 12.80 2.00
CA SER A 204 -27.08 11.78 3.02
C SER A 204 -26.38 10.47 2.63
N ILE A 205 -25.94 9.70 3.63
CA ILE A 205 -25.41 8.34 3.41
C ILE A 205 -26.42 7.49 2.63
N LYS A 206 -27.72 7.62 2.92
CA LYS A 206 -28.79 6.87 2.22
C LYS A 206 -28.85 7.18 0.73
N ASP A 207 -28.49 8.39 0.32
CA ASP A 207 -28.44 8.77 -1.09
C ASP A 207 -27.16 8.28 -1.76
N LEU A 208 -26.01 8.32 -1.06
CA LEU A 208 -24.76 7.72 -1.54
C LEU A 208 -24.90 6.20 -1.74
N MET A 209 -25.62 5.51 -0.86
CA MET A 209 -25.92 4.09 -0.98
C MET A 209 -26.79 3.72 -2.18
N LYS A 210 -27.47 4.68 -2.81
CA LYS A 210 -28.19 4.43 -4.09
C LYS A 210 -27.21 4.35 -5.26
N ILE A 211 -26.02 4.94 -5.11
CA ILE A 211 -24.94 4.96 -6.09
C ILE A 211 -23.99 3.79 -5.82
N VAL A 212 -23.42 3.73 -4.61
CA VAL A 212 -22.53 2.66 -4.15
C VAL A 212 -23.36 1.51 -3.60
N LYS A 213 -23.58 0.48 -4.40
CA LYS A 213 -24.53 -0.60 -4.08
C LYS A 213 -23.97 -1.58 -3.05
N GLY A 214 -22.65 -1.61 -2.91
CA GLY A 214 -21.92 -2.45 -1.99
C GLY A 214 -20.52 -2.80 -2.53
N PRO A 215 -19.83 -3.74 -1.88
CA PRO A 215 -18.52 -4.21 -2.34
C PRO A 215 -18.54 -4.88 -3.72
N ASP A 216 -17.43 -4.74 -4.45
CA ASP A 216 -17.17 -5.36 -5.75
C ASP A 216 -15.85 -6.15 -5.67
N PHE A 217 -15.95 -7.44 -5.37
CA PHE A 217 -14.79 -8.31 -5.17
C PHE A 217 -14.17 -8.75 -6.51
N PRO A 218 -12.83 -8.90 -6.60
CA PRO A 218 -12.14 -9.32 -7.83
C PRO A 218 -12.61 -10.67 -8.38
N THR A 219 -13.09 -11.56 -7.52
CA THR A 219 -13.58 -12.90 -7.88
C THR A 219 -15.09 -12.97 -8.03
N GLY A 220 -15.81 -11.86 -7.84
CA GLY A 220 -17.27 -11.83 -7.79
C GLY A 220 -17.84 -12.56 -6.56
N GLY A 221 -18.93 -13.29 -6.74
CA GLY A 221 -19.65 -13.99 -5.67
C GLY A 221 -21.07 -13.48 -5.46
N ILE A 222 -21.75 -13.99 -4.42
CA ILE A 222 -23.12 -13.59 -4.06
C ILE A 222 -23.10 -13.07 -2.63
N ILE A 223 -23.53 -11.81 -2.46
CA ILE A 223 -23.70 -11.19 -1.15
C ILE A 223 -25.11 -11.49 -0.63
N CYS A 224 -25.20 -12.29 0.42
CA CYS A 224 -26.45 -12.63 1.09
C CYS A 224 -26.65 -11.72 2.31
N GLY A 225 -27.66 -10.84 2.23
CA GLY A 225 -27.95 -9.85 3.28
C GLY A 225 -27.35 -8.48 2.97
N ARG A 226 -28.13 -7.43 3.25
CA ARG A 226 -27.74 -6.03 3.03
C ARG A 226 -27.69 -5.21 4.31
N ASP A 227 -28.10 -5.78 5.44
CA ASP A 227 -28.19 -5.04 6.70
C ASP A 227 -26.82 -4.66 7.25
N GLY A 228 -25.79 -5.48 7.03
CA GLY A 228 -24.40 -5.14 7.37
C GLY A 228 -23.72 -4.14 6.42
N ILE A 229 -24.36 -3.82 5.28
CA ILE A 229 -23.88 -2.83 4.31
C ILE A 229 -24.55 -1.46 4.55
N LYS A 230 -25.72 -1.43 5.20
CA LYS A 230 -26.53 -0.24 5.47
C LYS A 230 -26.11 0.56 6.69
#